data_AF-A0A6V8LCK2-F1
#
_entry.id   AF-A0A6V8LCK2-F1
#
_cell.length_a   1.000
_cell.length_b   1.000
_cell.length_c   1.000
_cell.angle_alpha   90.00
_cell.angle_beta   90.00
_cell.angle_gamma   90.00
#
_symmetry.space_group_name_H-M   'P 1'
#
loop_
_entity.id
_entity.type
_entity.pdbx_description
1 polymer ?
#
loop_
_entity_poly.entity_id
_entity_poly.type
_entity_poly.pdbx_seq_one_letter_code
_entity_poly.pdbx_strand_id
1 'polypeptide(L)'
;MKLTWTAHDPSEFDEDIVIPEPGSIVLTDSDELLVEVEIPIDGRDPFEPFPELQRILSSWSSERGVELVALEGQLSNPYLWSGYFRLPTRGRTIGDVQEFALQAHGISAAFVDNSMSVDLLVTVLESGLAAVLVGIQESEFFECKRQLRLTDERSMFDFARDVAAFANSGARGLLVVGLETKSRREGDFVVALHPVPDATRLARLARRTIDRLIFPPIDDLQVKTAQAGSAGAYLVYCIIPEQAAELKPFMVAGAFMDGKIDGSIISIPRRRNDETLHLSPASIHSFLAAGYALFRRNG
;
A
#
# COMPACT_ATOMS: atom_id res chain seq x y z
N MET A 1 13.44 21.04 6.40
CA MET A 1 14.34 22.09 5.88
C MET A 1 15.77 21.77 6.23
N LYS A 2 16.56 21.43 5.23
CA LYS A 2 17.76 22.23 5.04
C LYS A 2 17.24 23.62 4.69
N LEU A 3 17.53 24.63 5.51
CA LEU A 3 17.50 26.00 5.01
C LEU A 3 18.54 26.03 3.91
N THR A 4 18.11 26.13 2.66
CA THR A 4 19.03 26.42 1.57
C THR A 4 19.38 27.89 1.70
N TRP A 5 20.33 28.19 2.60
CA TRP A 5 21.18 29.35 2.42
C TRP A 5 22.01 29.04 1.18
N THR A 6 21.62 29.61 0.05
CA THR A 6 22.58 29.77 -1.03
C THR A 6 23.58 30.81 -0.53
N ALA A 7 24.88 30.53 -0.62
CA ALA A 7 25.90 31.55 -0.42
C ALA A 7 26.09 32.43 -1.67
N HIS A 8 25.12 32.35 -2.60
CA HIS A 8 25.11 33.13 -3.81
C HIS A 8 24.63 34.54 -3.47
N ASP A 9 25.24 35.51 -4.12
CA ASP A 9 24.78 36.88 -4.07
C ASP A 9 23.30 36.90 -4.50
N PRO A 10 22.39 37.63 -3.80
CA PRO A 10 20.99 37.74 -4.19
C PRO A 10 20.77 38.16 -5.66
N SER A 11 21.78 38.77 -6.29
CA SER A 11 21.77 39.10 -7.72
C SER A 11 22.04 37.92 -8.68
N GLU A 12 22.47 36.77 -8.16
CA GLU A 12 22.67 35.50 -8.88
C GLU A 12 21.50 34.50 -8.70
N PHE A 13 20.42 34.91 -8.03
CA PHE A 13 19.20 34.09 -7.93
C PHE A 13 18.52 34.01 -9.30
N ASP A 14 18.54 32.82 -9.88
CA ASP A 14 17.89 32.53 -11.17
C ASP A 14 16.64 31.68 -10.91
N GLU A 15 15.48 32.31 -11.14
CA GLU A 15 14.15 31.69 -11.01
C GLU A 15 14.01 30.47 -11.95
N ASP A 16 14.78 30.41 -13.04
CA ASP A 16 14.72 29.34 -14.04
C ASP A 16 15.49 28.06 -13.59
N ILE A 17 16.20 28.10 -12.46
CA ILE A 17 17.07 26.98 -11.96
C ILE A 17 16.50 26.35 -10.67
N VAL A 18 15.34 26.78 -10.19
CA VAL A 18 14.69 26.16 -9.03
C VAL A 18 13.95 24.90 -9.49
N ILE A 19 14.50 23.73 -9.19
CA ILE A 19 13.73 22.48 -9.26
C ILE A 19 12.65 22.60 -8.18
N PRO A 20 11.35 22.62 -8.52
CA PRO A 20 10.30 22.73 -7.53
C PRO A 20 10.44 21.58 -6.53
N GLU A 21 10.74 21.91 -5.28
CA GLU A 21 10.62 20.93 -4.21
C GLU A 21 9.12 20.66 -4.00
N PRO A 22 8.72 19.41 -3.73
CA PRO A 22 7.31 19.00 -3.68
C PRO A 22 6.48 19.70 -2.59
N GLY A 23 7.10 20.51 -1.73
CA GLY A 23 6.35 21.48 -0.94
C GLY A 23 7.20 22.64 -0.43
N SER A 24 6.51 23.75 -0.19
CA SER A 24 7.04 25.02 0.28
C SER A 24 6.33 25.45 1.57
N ILE A 25 6.92 26.39 2.30
CA ILE A 25 6.27 27.04 3.45
C ILE A 25 5.84 28.43 3.00
N VAL A 26 4.55 28.73 3.15
CA VAL A 26 3.95 30.00 2.75
C VAL A 26 3.45 30.74 3.97
N LEU A 27 3.68 32.05 4.03
CA LEU A 27 3.10 32.95 5.03
C LEU A 27 1.97 33.73 4.37
N THR A 28 0.77 33.65 4.92
CA THR A 28 -0.38 34.40 4.40
C THR A 28 -0.36 35.86 4.87
N ASP A 29 -1.16 36.71 4.23
CA ASP A 29 -1.38 38.11 4.67
C ASP A 29 -1.97 38.23 6.09
N SER A 30 -2.52 37.12 6.62
CA SER A 30 -3.04 37.03 7.99
C SER A 30 -2.02 36.46 8.99
N ASP A 31 -0.74 36.46 8.65
CA ASP A 31 0.35 35.88 9.43
C ASP A 31 0.17 34.38 9.74
N GLU A 32 -0.58 33.64 8.91
CA GLU A 32 -0.73 32.19 9.05
C GLU A 32 0.36 31.47 8.24
N LEU A 33 0.97 30.46 8.87
CA LEU A 33 1.95 29.61 8.20
C LEU A 33 1.26 28.38 7.61
N LEU A 34 1.33 28.25 6.30
CA LEU A 34 0.82 27.13 5.53
C LEU A 34 1.97 26.33 4.93
N VAL A 35 1.70 25.06 4.66
CA VAL A 35 2.54 24.22 3.82
C VAL A 35 1.83 24.07 2.50
N GLU A 36 2.43 24.59 1.44
CA GLU A 36 1.98 24.36 0.08
C GLU A 36 2.65 23.09 -0.43
N VAL A 37 1.87 22.24 -1.09
CA VAL A 37 2.33 21.00 -1.72
C VAL A 37 1.94 21.08 -3.18
N GLU A 38 2.93 21.04 -4.07
CA GLU A 38 2.69 21.01 -5.50
C GLU A 38 2.34 19.59 -5.93
N ILE A 39 1.29 19.48 -6.74
CA ILE A 39 0.71 18.21 -7.16
C ILE A 39 0.64 18.22 -8.69
N PRO A 40 1.39 17.35 -9.38
CA PRO A 40 1.28 17.21 -10.82
C PRO A 40 -0.06 16.55 -11.16
N ILE A 41 -0.90 17.24 -11.92
CA ILE A 41 -2.19 16.73 -12.40
C ILE A 41 -2.30 17.06 -13.89
N ASP A 42 -2.05 16.07 -14.73
CA ASP A 42 -2.15 16.24 -16.18
C ASP A 42 -3.61 16.11 -16.66
N GLY A 43 -3.98 16.95 -17.63
CA GLY A 43 -5.25 16.86 -18.36
C GLY A 43 -6.50 17.27 -17.58
N ARG A 44 -6.38 17.86 -16.38
CA ARG A 44 -7.52 18.40 -15.60
C ARG A 44 -7.62 19.91 -15.77
N ASP A 45 -8.83 20.42 -15.94
CA ASP A 45 -9.08 21.88 -15.95
C ASP A 45 -8.76 22.47 -14.56
N PRO A 46 -7.85 23.47 -14.44
CA PRO A 46 -7.48 24.06 -13.15
C PRO A 46 -8.65 24.77 -12.44
N PHE A 47 -9.73 25.09 -13.15
CA PHE A 47 -10.94 25.68 -12.56
C PHE A 47 -11.95 24.63 -12.07
N GLU A 48 -11.79 23.36 -12.45
CA GLU A 48 -12.71 22.30 -12.06
C GLU A 48 -12.30 21.65 -10.74
N PRO A 49 -13.13 21.69 -9.68
CA PRO A 49 -12.78 21.14 -8.38
C PRO A 49 -12.35 19.68 -8.49
N PHE A 50 -11.41 19.26 -7.63
CA PHE A 50 -10.96 17.87 -7.53
C PHE A 50 -11.43 17.22 -6.22
N PRO A 51 -12.74 16.94 -6.09
CA PRO A 51 -13.33 16.54 -4.81
C PRO A 51 -12.82 15.19 -4.30
N GLU A 52 -12.39 14.28 -5.18
CA GLU A 52 -11.79 13.01 -4.77
C GLU A 52 -10.44 13.21 -4.10
N LEU A 53 -9.52 13.94 -4.75
CA LEU A 53 -8.21 14.26 -4.20
C LEU A 53 -8.33 15.14 -2.95
N GLN A 54 -9.23 16.11 -2.95
CA GLN A 54 -9.51 16.94 -1.79
C GLN A 54 -9.95 16.10 -0.59
N ARG A 55 -10.85 15.13 -0.80
CA ARG A 55 -11.33 14.23 0.28
C ARG A 55 -10.20 13.36 0.83
N ILE A 56 -9.32 12.87 -0.04
CA ILE A 56 -8.14 12.09 0.34
C ILE A 56 -7.22 12.94 1.21
N LEU A 57 -6.80 14.10 0.69
CA LEU A 57 -5.85 14.96 1.39
C LEU A 57 -6.43 15.52 2.68
N SER A 58 -7.71 15.88 2.71
CA SER A 58 -8.39 16.38 3.92
C SER A 58 -8.41 15.33 5.03
N SER A 59 -8.86 14.11 4.73
CA SER A 59 -8.93 13.06 5.76
C SER A 59 -7.53 12.64 6.21
N TRP A 60 -6.61 12.40 5.28
CA TRP A 60 -5.22 12.03 5.58
C TRP A 60 -4.50 13.07 6.45
N SER A 61 -4.68 14.36 6.16
CA SER A 61 -4.09 15.44 6.95
C SER A 61 -4.77 15.59 8.32
N SER A 62 -6.11 15.46 8.39
CA SER A 62 -6.87 15.65 9.64
C SER A 62 -6.47 14.70 10.76
N GLU A 63 -6.17 13.44 10.44
CA GLU A 63 -5.69 12.45 11.42
C GLU A 63 -4.32 12.81 12.00
N ARG A 64 -3.54 13.61 11.29
CA ARG A 64 -2.23 14.12 11.73
C ARG A 64 -2.35 15.46 12.46
N GLY A 65 -3.58 15.91 12.73
CA GLY A 65 -3.88 17.21 13.31
C GLY A 65 -3.56 18.37 12.36
N VAL A 66 -3.61 18.12 11.05
CA VAL A 66 -3.33 19.11 10.00
C VAL A 66 -4.62 19.35 9.21
N GLU A 67 -4.88 20.58 8.82
CA GLU A 67 -6.08 20.94 8.05
C GLU A 67 -5.71 21.23 6.60
N LEU A 68 -6.39 20.60 5.63
CA LEU A 68 -6.35 21.04 4.23
C LEU A 68 -7.21 22.30 4.09
N VAL A 69 -6.57 23.44 3.85
CA VAL A 69 -7.21 24.75 3.67
C VAL A 69 -7.80 24.88 2.28
N ALA A 70 -7.03 24.50 1.26
CA ALA A 70 -7.43 24.65 -0.14
C ALA A 70 -6.72 23.63 -1.04
N LEU A 71 -7.35 23.32 -2.16
CA LEU A 71 -6.77 22.53 -3.26
C LEU A 71 -7.14 23.24 -4.56
N GLU A 72 -6.17 23.84 -5.22
CA GLU A 72 -6.40 24.78 -6.32
C GLU A 72 -5.51 24.45 -7.52
N GLY A 73 -6.07 24.51 -8.73
CA GLY A 73 -5.26 24.42 -9.95
C GLY A 73 -4.48 25.71 -10.20
N GLN A 74 -3.23 25.60 -10.65
CA GLN A 74 -2.41 26.78 -10.95
C GLN A 74 -2.75 27.32 -12.35
N LEU A 75 -2.94 28.64 -12.43
CA LEU A 75 -3.22 29.33 -13.71
C LEU A 75 -1.98 29.44 -14.60
N SER A 76 -0.82 29.65 -13.99
CA SER A 76 0.47 29.76 -14.68
C SER A 76 0.95 28.42 -15.21
N ASN A 77 0.55 27.32 -14.58
CA ASN A 77 0.89 25.98 -14.98
C ASN A 77 -0.32 25.05 -14.83
N PRO A 78 -1.08 24.78 -15.92
CA PRO A 78 -2.30 23.97 -15.84
C PRO A 78 -2.03 22.49 -15.48
N TYR A 79 -0.77 22.08 -15.44
CA TYR A 79 -0.35 20.74 -15.00
C TYR A 79 -0.06 20.65 -13.51
N LEU A 80 -0.13 21.77 -12.78
CA LEU A 80 0.14 21.83 -11.35
C LEU A 80 -1.08 22.27 -10.56
N TRP A 81 -1.24 21.63 -9.42
CA TRP A 81 -2.22 21.95 -8.41
C TRP A 81 -1.50 22.21 -7.09
N SER A 82 -1.97 23.18 -6.31
CA SER A 82 -1.44 23.50 -4.99
C SER A 82 -2.41 23.00 -3.92
N GLY A 83 -1.94 22.10 -3.07
CA GLY A 83 -2.60 21.73 -1.82
C GLY A 83 -2.05 22.58 -0.67
N TYR A 84 -2.89 23.35 0.00
CA TYR A 84 -2.50 24.22 1.11
C TYR A 84 -2.91 23.60 2.44
N PHE A 85 -1.96 23.40 3.34
CA PHE A 85 -2.17 22.73 4.62
C PHE A 85 -1.79 23.62 5.79
N ARG A 86 -2.67 23.72 6.79
CA ARG A 86 -2.41 24.41 8.05
C ARG A 86 -1.91 23.41 9.08
N LEU A 87 -0.64 23.52 9.47
CA LEU A 87 -0.01 22.65 10.45
C LEU A 87 0.11 23.33 11.82
N PRO A 88 -0.09 22.61 12.93
CA PRO A 88 0.27 23.12 14.25
C PRO A 88 1.79 23.25 14.34
N THR A 89 2.27 24.49 14.49
CA THR A 89 3.71 24.81 14.51
C THR A 89 4.38 24.49 15.86
N ARG A 90 3.61 24.43 16.94
CA ARG A 90 4.15 24.19 18.28
C ARG A 90 4.67 22.75 18.42
N GLY A 91 5.98 22.62 18.65
CA GLY A 91 6.62 21.33 18.90
C GLY A 91 6.95 20.54 17.64
N ARG A 92 6.79 21.11 16.45
CA ARG A 92 7.19 20.50 15.19
C ARG A 92 8.50 21.09 14.69
N THR A 93 9.34 20.23 14.13
CA THR A 93 10.56 20.62 13.44
C THR A 93 10.25 20.91 11.98
N ILE A 94 11.18 21.59 11.30
CA ILE A 94 11.04 21.76 9.85
C ILE A 94 11.34 20.45 9.09
N GLY A 95 11.93 19.46 9.74
CA GLY A 95 11.99 18.09 9.22
C GLY A 95 10.59 17.51 9.10
N ASP A 96 9.77 17.68 10.14
CA ASP A 96 8.39 17.16 10.19
C ASP A 96 7.52 17.80 9.11
N VAL A 97 7.71 19.11 8.84
CA VAL A 97 7.01 19.83 7.76
C VAL A 97 7.38 19.28 6.39
N GLN A 98 8.68 19.04 6.17
CA GLN A 98 9.18 18.50 4.92
C GLN A 98 8.72 17.05 4.69
N GLU A 99 8.75 16.24 5.75
CA GLU A 99 8.23 14.87 5.71
C GLU A 99 6.73 14.85 5.39
N PHE A 100 5.95 15.74 6.01
CA PHE A 100 4.54 15.90 5.70
C PHE A 100 4.31 16.27 4.23
N ALA A 101 5.03 17.27 3.71
CA ALA A 101 4.89 17.70 2.32
C ALA A 101 5.22 16.56 1.33
N LEU A 102 6.29 15.81 1.58
CA LEU A 102 6.68 14.65 0.77
C LEU A 102 5.60 13.56 0.79
N GLN A 103 4.99 13.29 1.94
CA GLN A 103 3.90 12.32 2.05
C GLN A 103 2.65 12.81 1.32
N ALA A 104 2.27 14.08 1.47
CA ALA A 104 1.13 14.68 0.80
C ALA A 104 1.28 14.64 -0.73
N HIS A 105 2.46 15.00 -1.24
CA HIS A 105 2.81 14.91 -2.65
C HIS A 105 2.74 13.46 -3.14
N GLY A 106 3.35 12.52 -2.43
CA GLY A 106 3.34 11.10 -2.80
C GLY A 106 1.93 10.50 -2.86
N ILE A 107 1.04 10.88 -1.93
CA ILE A 107 -0.36 10.47 -1.95
C ILE A 107 -1.09 11.03 -3.15
N SER A 108 -0.86 12.30 -3.46
CA SER A 108 -1.52 12.98 -4.56
C SER A 108 -1.05 12.45 -5.90
N ALA A 109 0.27 12.35 -6.10
CA ALA A 109 0.89 11.88 -7.33
C ALA A 109 0.47 10.44 -7.64
N ALA A 110 0.55 9.52 -6.68
CA ALA A 110 0.17 8.14 -6.97
C ALA A 110 -1.36 7.92 -7.04
N PHE A 111 -2.18 8.84 -6.52
CA PHE A 111 -3.61 8.89 -6.85
C PHE A 111 -3.86 9.37 -8.30
N VAL A 112 -3.09 10.36 -8.77
CA VAL A 112 -3.23 10.94 -10.12
C VAL A 112 -2.66 10.02 -11.20
N ASP A 113 -1.44 9.54 -11.02
CA ASP A 113 -0.71 8.72 -11.99
C ASP A 113 -1.20 7.28 -12.04
N ASN A 114 -2.12 6.90 -11.14
CA ASN A 114 -2.56 5.53 -10.94
C ASN A 114 -1.37 4.57 -10.60
N SER A 115 -0.21 5.13 -10.23
CA SER A 115 1.03 4.45 -9.88
C SER A 115 1.00 4.04 -8.41
N MET A 116 0.01 3.21 -8.09
CA MET A 116 -0.24 2.75 -6.72
C MET A 116 1.00 2.02 -6.17
N SER A 117 1.44 2.39 -4.96
CA SER A 117 2.45 1.66 -4.20
C SER A 117 1.82 1.03 -2.97
N VAL A 118 2.47 0.00 -2.39
CA VAL A 118 1.99 -0.60 -1.13
C VAL A 118 1.95 0.45 -0.01
N ASP A 119 2.94 1.35 0.07
CA ASP A 119 2.98 2.37 1.13
C ASP A 119 1.84 3.38 0.99
N LEU A 120 1.48 3.76 -0.23
CA LEU A 120 0.31 4.61 -0.45
C LEU A 120 -0.98 3.89 -0.06
N LEU A 121 -1.18 2.66 -0.54
CA LEU A 121 -2.37 1.87 -0.20
C LEU A 121 -2.52 1.69 1.31
N VAL A 122 -1.42 1.40 2.01
CA VAL A 122 -1.39 1.31 3.48
C VAL A 122 -1.73 2.66 4.10
N THR A 123 -1.20 3.77 3.58
CA THR A 123 -1.52 5.12 4.08
C THR A 123 -3.01 5.43 3.92
N VAL A 124 -3.62 5.10 2.78
CA VAL A 124 -5.06 5.26 2.53
C VAL A 124 -5.89 4.43 3.52
N LEU A 125 -5.48 3.18 3.76
CA LEU A 125 -6.15 2.30 4.72
C LEU A 125 -6.03 2.82 6.16
N GLU A 126 -4.81 3.16 6.57
CA GLU A 126 -4.54 3.68 7.92
C GLU A 126 -5.24 5.02 8.16
N SER A 127 -5.53 5.77 7.09
CA SER A 127 -6.26 7.05 7.14
C SER A 127 -7.78 6.95 7.09
N GLY A 128 -8.34 5.74 7.22
CA GLY A 128 -9.79 5.50 7.18
C GLY A 128 -10.45 5.76 5.82
N LEU A 129 -9.65 5.99 4.77
CA LEU A 129 -10.06 6.45 3.44
C LEU A 129 -10.31 5.31 2.45
N ALA A 130 -10.63 4.11 2.93
CA ALA A 130 -10.73 2.93 2.08
C ALA A 130 -11.70 3.06 0.89
N ALA A 131 -12.65 4.00 0.91
CA ALA A 131 -13.54 4.29 -0.21
C ALA A 131 -12.82 4.75 -1.48
N VAL A 132 -11.64 5.33 -1.32
CA VAL A 132 -10.76 5.79 -2.41
C VAL A 132 -10.20 4.61 -3.20
N LEU A 133 -10.17 3.42 -2.61
CA LEU A 133 -9.70 2.21 -3.28
C LEU A 133 -10.70 1.69 -4.32
N VAL A 134 -11.94 2.18 -4.34
CA VAL A 134 -12.92 1.82 -5.38
C VAL A 134 -12.46 2.37 -6.73
N GLY A 135 -12.35 1.49 -7.72
CA GLY A 135 -11.81 1.81 -9.04
C GLY A 135 -10.32 1.49 -9.19
N ILE A 136 -9.62 1.14 -8.11
CA ILE A 136 -8.23 0.69 -8.18
C ILE A 136 -8.19 -0.76 -8.71
N GLN A 137 -7.24 -1.02 -9.60
CA GLN A 137 -6.99 -2.35 -10.15
C GLN A 137 -6.13 -3.18 -9.20
N GLU A 138 -6.42 -4.48 -9.08
CA GLU A 138 -5.47 -5.44 -8.50
C GLU A 138 -4.18 -5.52 -9.31
N SER A 139 -3.10 -5.87 -8.64
CA SER A 139 -1.76 -5.87 -9.22
C SER A 139 -0.89 -7.00 -8.66
N GLU A 140 0.36 -7.04 -9.10
CA GLU A 140 1.35 -7.97 -8.57
C GLU A 140 1.69 -7.75 -7.09
N PHE A 141 1.36 -6.58 -6.52
CA PHE A 141 1.60 -6.23 -5.12
C PHE A 141 0.30 -5.92 -4.35
N PHE A 142 -0.88 -5.96 -4.98
CA PHE A 142 -2.16 -5.63 -4.36
C PHE A 142 -3.24 -6.67 -4.68
N GLU A 143 -3.79 -7.30 -3.64
CA GLU A 143 -4.84 -8.32 -3.72
C GLU A 143 -6.02 -7.96 -2.82
N CYS A 144 -7.23 -8.13 -3.32
CA CYS A 144 -8.48 -7.89 -2.60
C CYS A 144 -9.27 -9.17 -2.40
N LYS A 145 -9.86 -9.33 -1.22
CA LYS A 145 -10.83 -10.39 -0.94
C LYS A 145 -12.09 -9.75 -0.37
N ARG A 146 -13.25 -10.06 -0.92
CA ARG A 146 -14.53 -9.56 -0.38
C ARG A 146 -14.78 -10.03 1.05
N GLN A 147 -14.52 -11.30 1.31
CA GLN A 147 -14.72 -11.95 2.61
C GLN A 147 -13.65 -13.02 2.81
N LEU A 148 -13.34 -13.34 4.06
CA LEU A 148 -12.40 -14.40 4.40
C LEU A 148 -12.99 -15.30 5.49
N ARG A 149 -13.07 -16.61 5.23
CA ARG A 149 -13.71 -17.59 6.12
C ARG A 149 -12.69 -18.55 6.72
N LEU A 150 -11.98 -18.09 7.75
CA LEU A 150 -10.95 -18.87 8.45
C LEU A 150 -11.51 -19.91 9.43
N THR A 151 -12.66 -20.49 9.11
CA THR A 151 -13.20 -21.72 9.72
C THR A 151 -13.25 -22.86 8.71
N ASP A 152 -13.16 -22.53 7.42
CA ASP A 152 -13.14 -23.46 6.30
C ASP A 152 -11.69 -23.74 5.90
N GLU A 153 -11.33 -25.01 5.83
CA GLU A 153 -9.97 -25.46 5.52
C GLU A 153 -9.50 -24.98 4.15
N ARG A 154 -10.39 -25.00 3.15
CA ARG A 154 -10.09 -24.51 1.81
C ARG A 154 -9.81 -23.00 1.81
N SER A 155 -10.68 -22.21 2.44
CA SER A 155 -10.47 -20.76 2.55
C SER A 155 -9.19 -20.40 3.33
N MET A 156 -8.80 -21.20 4.34
CA MET A 156 -7.52 -21.02 5.03
C MET A 156 -6.34 -21.30 4.09
N PHE A 157 -6.41 -22.37 3.30
CA PHE A 157 -5.37 -22.76 2.37
C PHE A 157 -5.20 -21.74 1.24
N ASP A 158 -6.29 -21.32 0.60
CA ASP A 158 -6.27 -20.30 -0.46
C ASP A 158 -5.67 -18.98 0.05
N PHE A 159 -6.04 -18.56 1.26
CA PHE A 159 -5.47 -17.37 1.90
C PHE A 159 -3.97 -17.50 2.17
N ALA A 160 -3.54 -18.63 2.74
CA ALA A 160 -2.11 -18.88 2.99
C ALA A 160 -1.31 -18.94 1.68
N ARG A 161 -1.91 -19.48 0.62
CA ARG A 161 -1.32 -19.52 -0.72
C ARG A 161 -1.07 -18.12 -1.27
N ASP A 162 -2.07 -17.24 -1.19
CA ASP A 162 -1.94 -15.88 -1.72
C ASP A 162 -0.87 -15.08 -0.93
N VAL A 163 -0.81 -15.25 0.39
CA VAL A 163 0.23 -14.63 1.25
C VAL A 163 1.63 -15.19 0.93
N ALA A 164 1.78 -16.50 0.79
CA ALA A 164 3.07 -17.10 0.42
C ALA A 164 3.50 -16.70 -1.01
N ALA A 165 2.55 -16.48 -1.93
CA ALA A 165 2.85 -15.99 -3.27
C ALA A 165 3.53 -14.61 -3.23
N PHE A 166 3.04 -13.69 -2.40
CA PHE A 166 3.68 -12.40 -2.16
C PHE A 166 5.05 -12.55 -1.52
N ALA A 167 5.21 -13.39 -0.49
CA ALA A 167 6.51 -13.63 0.13
C ALA A 167 7.56 -14.16 -0.88
N ASN A 168 7.10 -14.88 -1.92
CA ASN A 168 7.94 -15.40 -3.00
C ASN A 168 8.15 -14.45 -4.19
N SER A 169 7.45 -13.32 -4.30
CA SER A 169 7.50 -12.44 -5.48
C SER A 169 8.79 -11.63 -5.58
N GLY A 170 9.45 -11.38 -4.44
CA GLY A 170 10.61 -10.48 -4.38
C GLY A 170 10.27 -9.00 -4.25
N ALA A 171 8.99 -8.67 -4.06
CA ALA A 171 8.53 -7.33 -3.73
C ALA A 171 7.62 -7.38 -2.50
N ARG A 172 7.44 -6.22 -1.87
CA ARG A 172 6.43 -6.05 -0.81
C ARG A 172 5.03 -6.18 -1.41
N GLY A 173 4.11 -6.79 -0.67
CA GLY A 173 2.72 -7.01 -1.06
C GLY A 173 1.71 -6.54 -0.02
N LEU A 174 0.48 -6.32 -0.47
CA LEU A 174 -0.67 -5.94 0.33
C LEU A 174 -1.87 -6.79 -0.05
N LEU A 175 -2.47 -7.45 0.96
CA LEU A 175 -3.73 -8.16 0.81
C LEU A 175 -4.78 -7.51 1.70
N VAL A 176 -5.93 -7.13 1.15
CA VAL A 176 -7.02 -6.47 1.88
C VAL A 176 -8.30 -7.29 1.83
N VAL A 177 -8.87 -7.55 3.01
CA VAL A 177 -10.16 -8.21 3.19
C VAL A 177 -11.25 -7.17 3.47
N GLY A 178 -12.36 -7.32 2.76
CA GLY A 178 -13.50 -6.39 2.75
C GLY A 178 -13.52 -5.49 1.51
N LEU A 179 -12.76 -5.82 0.46
CA LEU A 179 -12.84 -5.18 -0.86
C LEU A 179 -13.40 -6.18 -1.86
N GLU A 180 -14.51 -5.82 -2.52
CA GLU A 180 -15.06 -6.62 -3.62
C GLU A 180 -14.48 -6.15 -4.94
N THR A 181 -14.01 -7.11 -5.74
CA THR A 181 -13.50 -6.87 -7.08
C THR A 181 -14.44 -7.42 -8.14
N LYS A 182 -14.32 -6.88 -9.36
CA LYS A 182 -15.01 -7.38 -10.54
C LYS A 182 -14.05 -7.41 -11.71
N SER A 183 -13.98 -8.57 -12.37
CA SER A 183 -13.17 -8.74 -13.57
C SER A 183 -13.67 -7.91 -14.74
N ARG A 184 -12.72 -7.27 -15.43
CA ARG A 184 -12.87 -6.51 -16.66
C ARG A 184 -11.79 -6.96 -17.64
N ARG A 185 -11.85 -6.47 -18.89
CA ARG A 185 -10.86 -6.82 -19.94
C ARG A 185 -9.42 -6.48 -19.55
N GLU A 186 -9.24 -5.44 -18.75
CA GLU A 186 -7.93 -4.91 -18.33
C GLU A 186 -7.41 -5.53 -17.03
N GLY A 187 -8.25 -6.26 -16.29
CA GLY A 187 -7.94 -6.88 -15.01
C GLY A 187 -9.10 -6.80 -14.00
N ASP A 188 -8.80 -7.12 -12.74
CA ASP A 188 -9.76 -7.09 -11.64
C ASP A 188 -9.73 -5.73 -10.94
N PHE A 189 -10.89 -5.08 -10.81
CA PHE A 189 -11.01 -3.74 -10.21
C PHE A 189 -11.88 -3.79 -8.98
N VAL A 190 -11.50 -3.04 -7.95
CA VAL A 190 -12.32 -2.84 -6.75
C VAL A 190 -13.61 -2.11 -7.14
N VAL A 191 -14.76 -2.69 -6.81
CA VAL A 191 -16.08 -2.14 -7.10
C VAL A 191 -16.87 -1.75 -5.86
N ALA A 192 -16.55 -2.30 -4.69
CA ALA A 192 -17.26 -1.98 -3.46
C ALA A 192 -16.46 -2.31 -2.19
N LEU A 193 -16.80 -1.61 -1.10
CA LEU A 193 -16.38 -1.90 0.26
C LEU A 193 -17.40 -2.82 0.95
N HIS A 194 -16.91 -3.83 1.67
CA HIS A 194 -17.69 -4.74 2.51
C HIS A 194 -17.04 -4.80 3.89
N PRO A 195 -17.49 -3.96 4.84
CA PRO A 195 -16.96 -3.96 6.19
C PRO A 195 -16.97 -5.37 6.81
N VAL A 196 -15.85 -5.72 7.44
CA VAL A 196 -15.62 -7.02 8.07
C VAL A 196 -16.23 -7.03 9.47
N PRO A 197 -17.20 -7.91 9.75
CA PRO A 197 -17.69 -8.12 11.10
C PRO A 197 -16.57 -8.66 12.00
N ASP A 198 -16.38 -8.08 13.19
CA ASP A 198 -15.35 -8.49 14.15
C ASP A 198 -13.94 -8.56 13.52
N ALA A 199 -13.54 -7.48 12.85
CA ALA A 199 -12.26 -7.37 12.15
C ALA A 199 -11.05 -7.73 13.03
N THR A 200 -11.08 -7.39 14.32
CA THR A 200 -10.02 -7.74 15.28
C THR A 200 -9.90 -9.24 15.50
N ARG A 201 -11.01 -9.99 15.58
CA ARG A 201 -10.96 -11.45 15.64
C ARG A 201 -10.47 -12.04 14.33
N LEU A 202 -10.93 -11.52 13.18
CA LEU A 202 -10.47 -12.01 11.88
C LEU A 202 -8.97 -11.79 11.69
N ALA A 203 -8.43 -10.62 12.04
CA ALA A 203 -7.00 -10.33 11.99
C ALA A 203 -6.17 -11.34 12.82
N ARG A 204 -6.60 -11.66 14.04
CA ARG A 204 -5.95 -12.68 14.89
C ARG A 204 -6.04 -14.09 14.30
N LEU A 205 -7.15 -14.43 13.65
CA LEU A 205 -7.30 -15.71 12.95
C LEU A 205 -6.39 -15.75 11.71
N ALA A 206 -6.32 -14.67 10.94
CA ALA A 206 -5.48 -14.57 9.76
C ALA A 206 -4.00 -14.79 10.11
N ARG A 207 -3.50 -14.11 11.14
CA ARG A 207 -2.14 -14.32 11.64
C ARG A 207 -1.88 -15.77 12.03
N ARG A 208 -2.76 -16.37 12.85
CA ARG A 208 -2.62 -17.79 13.25
C ARG A 208 -2.68 -18.76 12.07
N THR A 209 -3.51 -18.48 11.06
CA THR A 209 -3.58 -19.31 9.85
C THR A 209 -2.26 -19.25 9.08
N ILE A 210 -1.69 -18.05 8.91
CA ILE A 210 -0.40 -17.85 8.24
C ILE A 210 0.71 -18.57 8.99
N ASP A 211 0.84 -18.32 10.31
CA ASP A 211 1.88 -18.93 11.14
C ASP A 211 1.80 -20.47 11.18
N ARG A 212 0.58 -21.03 11.02
CA ARG A 212 0.36 -22.48 11.00
C ARG A 212 0.68 -23.11 9.64
N LEU A 213 0.35 -22.44 8.56
CA LEU A 213 0.34 -23.05 7.22
C LEU A 213 1.56 -22.68 6.38
N ILE A 214 2.22 -21.56 6.64
CA ILE A 214 3.34 -21.09 5.82
C ILE A 214 4.68 -21.42 6.47
N PHE A 215 5.59 -22.00 5.68
CA PHE A 215 6.94 -22.34 6.12
C PHE A 215 8.01 -21.92 5.10
N PRO A 216 9.13 -21.28 5.50
CA PRO A 216 9.39 -20.78 6.86
C PRO A 216 8.40 -19.66 7.27
N PRO A 217 8.33 -19.28 8.56
CA PRO A 217 7.57 -18.11 8.98
C PRO A 217 7.99 -16.86 8.20
N ILE A 218 7.04 -15.99 7.88
CA ILE A 218 7.31 -14.72 7.18
C ILE A 218 7.76 -13.69 8.21
N ASP A 219 8.99 -13.21 8.03
CA ASP A 219 9.56 -12.18 8.90
C ASP A 219 8.85 -10.84 8.69
N ASP A 220 8.63 -10.10 9.78
CA ASP A 220 8.00 -8.77 9.81
C ASP A 220 6.60 -8.66 9.16
N LEU A 221 5.91 -9.79 8.94
CA LEU A 221 4.52 -9.80 8.51
C LEU A 221 3.66 -8.96 9.48
N GLN A 222 2.80 -8.09 8.94
CA GLN A 222 1.84 -7.32 9.73
C GLN A 222 0.42 -7.67 9.33
N VAL A 223 -0.46 -7.85 10.32
CA VAL A 223 -1.91 -8.01 10.10
C VAL A 223 -2.62 -6.95 10.93
N LYS A 224 -3.31 -6.04 10.25
CA LYS A 224 -3.87 -4.82 10.84
C LYS A 224 -5.35 -4.66 10.45
N THR A 225 -6.00 -3.69 11.09
CA THR A 225 -7.37 -3.28 10.79
C THR A 225 -7.40 -1.80 10.44
N ALA A 226 -8.22 -1.44 9.45
CA ALA A 226 -8.39 -0.06 8.98
C ALA A 226 -9.87 0.32 9.03
N GLN A 227 -10.21 1.58 9.32
CA GLN A 227 -11.60 2.03 9.28
C GLN A 227 -12.11 2.06 7.82
N ALA A 228 -13.32 1.59 7.60
CA ALA A 228 -13.96 1.48 6.29
C ALA A 228 -15.06 2.54 6.15
N GLY A 229 -14.66 3.82 6.18
CA GLY A 229 -15.60 4.94 6.15
C GLY A 229 -16.27 5.19 7.51
N SER A 230 -17.52 4.74 7.69
CA SER A 230 -18.31 5.07 8.89
C SER A 230 -17.76 4.43 10.17
N ALA A 231 -18.06 5.06 11.31
CA ALA A 231 -17.63 4.58 12.62
C ALA A 231 -18.10 3.14 12.88
N GLY A 232 -17.18 2.26 13.27
CA GLY A 232 -17.46 0.84 13.55
C GLY A 232 -17.39 -0.08 12.32
N ALA A 233 -17.21 0.45 11.11
CA ALA A 233 -16.93 -0.33 9.91
C ALA A 233 -15.42 -0.49 9.74
N TYR A 234 -14.92 -1.72 9.57
CA TYR A 234 -13.48 -1.99 9.46
C TYR A 234 -13.15 -2.94 8.31
N LEU A 235 -11.96 -2.78 7.74
CA LEU A 235 -11.29 -3.75 6.87
C LEU A 235 -10.20 -4.48 7.65
N VAL A 236 -9.75 -5.62 7.15
CA VAL A 236 -8.54 -6.32 7.64
C VAL A 236 -7.52 -6.33 6.51
N TYR A 237 -6.25 -6.03 6.78
CA TYR A 237 -5.23 -6.08 5.75
C TYR A 237 -3.93 -6.70 6.27
N CYS A 238 -3.19 -7.33 5.35
CA CYS A 238 -1.89 -7.94 5.59
C CYS A 238 -0.83 -7.18 4.80
N ILE A 239 0.21 -6.70 5.46
CA ILE A 239 1.41 -6.17 4.81
C ILE A 239 2.43 -7.31 4.80
N ILE A 240 2.77 -7.78 3.60
CA ILE A 240 3.74 -8.84 3.37
C ILE A 240 5.05 -8.16 2.95
N PRO A 241 6.07 -8.07 3.81
CA PRO A 241 7.33 -7.42 3.45
C PRO A 241 8.13 -8.26 2.46
N GLU A 242 9.05 -7.62 1.74
CA GLU A 242 10.03 -8.33 0.94
C GLU A 242 10.86 -9.26 1.83
N GLN A 243 11.00 -10.52 1.40
CA GLN A 243 11.74 -11.53 2.14
C GLN A 243 13.13 -11.74 1.55
N ALA A 244 14.10 -12.05 2.42
CA ALA A 244 15.46 -12.38 2.03
C ALA A 244 15.49 -13.58 1.07
N ALA A 245 16.46 -13.59 0.14
CA ALA A 245 16.52 -14.60 -0.90
C ALA A 245 16.77 -16.01 -0.34
N GLU A 246 17.53 -16.10 0.75
CA GLU A 246 17.89 -17.33 1.47
C GLU A 246 16.72 -18.00 2.19
N LEU A 247 15.64 -17.25 2.49
CA LEU A 247 14.42 -17.80 3.09
C LEU A 247 13.46 -18.39 2.06
N LYS A 248 13.67 -18.06 0.77
CA LYS A 248 12.81 -18.51 -0.32
C LYS A 248 13.23 -19.93 -0.77
N PRO A 249 12.25 -20.78 -1.17
CA PRO A 249 10.84 -20.45 -1.32
C PRO A 249 10.01 -20.67 -0.04
N PHE A 250 9.02 -19.81 0.15
CA PHE A 250 7.94 -20.00 1.13
C PHE A 250 6.94 -21.03 0.59
N MET A 251 6.58 -21.97 1.45
CA MET A 251 5.72 -23.11 1.13
C MET A 251 4.46 -23.07 1.99
N VAL A 252 3.36 -23.58 1.46
CA VAL A 252 2.12 -23.78 2.19
C VAL A 252 1.93 -25.28 2.44
N ALA A 253 1.82 -25.65 3.71
CA ALA A 253 1.61 -27.03 4.15
C ALA A 253 0.12 -27.41 4.11
N GLY A 254 -0.14 -28.60 3.58
CA GLY A 254 -1.48 -29.16 3.36
C GLY A 254 -1.91 -29.04 1.91
N ALA A 255 -2.79 -29.93 1.44
CA ALA A 255 -3.61 -29.63 0.27
C ALA A 255 -5.02 -30.15 0.44
N PHE A 256 -5.94 -29.48 -0.25
CA PHE A 256 -7.34 -29.84 -0.30
C PHE A 256 -7.57 -30.85 -1.43
N MET A 257 -7.80 -32.12 -1.07
CA MET A 257 -8.32 -33.14 -1.98
C MET A 257 -9.62 -33.71 -1.40
N ASP A 258 -10.68 -33.77 -2.20
CA ASP A 258 -11.96 -34.40 -1.85
C ASP A 258 -12.54 -34.02 -0.47
N GLY A 259 -12.43 -32.74 -0.09
CA GLY A 259 -13.06 -32.24 1.14
C GLY A 259 -12.27 -32.46 2.43
N LYS A 260 -11.02 -32.93 2.37
CA LYS A 260 -10.10 -33.02 3.52
C LYS A 260 -8.74 -32.42 3.20
N ILE A 261 -8.13 -31.75 4.19
CA ILE A 261 -6.69 -31.48 4.15
C ILE A 261 -5.92 -32.78 4.36
N ASP A 262 -5.19 -33.21 3.34
CA ASP A 262 -4.11 -34.18 3.50
C ASP A 262 -2.82 -33.40 3.80
N GLY A 263 -2.25 -33.60 4.99
CA GLY A 263 -1.03 -32.92 5.46
C GLY A 263 0.24 -33.34 4.70
N SER A 264 0.14 -34.29 3.78
CA SER A 264 1.27 -34.79 2.98
C SER A 264 1.61 -33.95 1.75
N ILE A 265 0.77 -32.97 1.39
CA ILE A 265 0.98 -32.16 0.17
C ILE A 265 1.54 -30.79 0.55
N ILE A 266 2.54 -30.34 -0.22
CA ILE A 266 3.18 -29.04 -0.07
C ILE A 266 2.94 -28.27 -1.37
N SER A 267 2.52 -27.01 -1.24
CA SER A 267 2.40 -26.08 -2.35
C SER A 267 3.47 -25.00 -2.26
N ILE A 268 4.14 -24.70 -3.37
CA ILE A 268 5.07 -23.56 -3.47
C ILE A 268 4.47 -22.55 -4.45
N PRO A 269 3.68 -21.58 -3.94
CA PRO A 269 3.05 -20.58 -4.79
C PRO A 269 4.05 -19.51 -5.21
N ARG A 270 3.98 -19.09 -6.46
CA ARG A 270 4.73 -17.97 -7.02
C ARG A 270 3.78 -17.01 -7.66
N ARG A 271 3.93 -15.73 -7.36
CA ARG A 271 3.18 -14.69 -8.06
C ARG A 271 3.84 -14.39 -9.41
N ARG A 272 3.04 -14.29 -10.46
CA ARG A 272 3.44 -13.81 -11.78
C ARG A 272 2.32 -12.90 -12.28
N ASN A 273 2.57 -11.59 -12.31
CA ASN A 273 1.53 -10.59 -12.47
C ASN A 273 0.49 -10.72 -11.34
N ASP A 274 -0.80 -10.82 -11.66
CA ASP A 274 -1.93 -11.04 -10.74
C ASP A 274 -2.20 -12.53 -10.45
N GLU A 275 -1.55 -13.46 -11.15
CA GLU A 275 -1.79 -14.89 -10.99
C GLU A 275 -0.82 -15.55 -9.99
N THR A 276 -1.35 -16.56 -9.27
CA THR A 276 -0.54 -17.46 -8.43
C THR A 276 -0.29 -18.79 -9.14
N LEU A 277 0.97 -19.05 -9.49
CA LEU A 277 1.44 -20.29 -10.11
C LEU A 277 2.01 -21.25 -9.05
N HIS A 278 1.92 -22.56 -9.30
CA HIS A 278 2.50 -23.58 -8.42
C HIS A 278 3.77 -24.17 -9.06
N LEU A 279 4.82 -24.39 -8.26
CA LEU A 279 5.91 -25.24 -8.72
C LEU A 279 5.43 -26.67 -8.97
N SER A 280 5.86 -27.26 -10.09
CA SER A 280 5.55 -28.65 -10.39
C SER A 280 6.27 -29.60 -9.43
N PRO A 281 5.73 -30.80 -9.15
CA PRO A 281 6.41 -31.81 -8.35
C PRO A 281 7.83 -32.14 -8.85
N ALA A 282 8.04 -32.13 -10.17
CA ALA A 282 9.36 -32.32 -10.77
C ALA A 282 10.35 -31.21 -10.41
N SER A 283 9.88 -29.96 -10.35
CA SER A 283 10.71 -28.81 -9.95
C SER A 283 11.09 -28.90 -8.48
N ILE A 284 10.12 -29.25 -7.62
CA ILE A 284 10.34 -29.47 -6.18
C ILE A 284 11.39 -30.57 -5.97
N HIS A 285 11.22 -31.72 -6.63
CA HIS A 285 12.17 -32.83 -6.57
C HIS A 285 13.58 -32.40 -7.02
N SER A 286 13.68 -31.60 -8.09
CA SER A 286 14.97 -31.12 -8.60
C SER A 286 15.70 -30.24 -7.59
N PHE A 287 15.00 -29.33 -6.91
CA PHE A 287 15.57 -28.51 -5.83
C PHE A 287 16.06 -29.38 -4.65
N LEU A 288 15.23 -30.33 -4.22
CA LEU A 288 15.58 -31.24 -3.11
C LEU A 288 16.79 -32.10 -3.45
N ALA A 289 16.84 -32.68 -4.66
CA ALA A 289 17.95 -33.52 -5.10
C ALA A 289 19.26 -32.73 -5.20
N ALA A 290 19.21 -31.49 -5.71
CA ALA A 290 20.38 -30.61 -5.77
C ALA A 290 20.90 -30.24 -4.36
N GLY A 291 20.00 -29.87 -3.45
CA GLY A 291 20.35 -29.60 -2.05
C GLY A 291 20.97 -30.81 -1.36
N TYR A 292 20.36 -31.98 -1.49
CA TYR A 292 20.89 -33.23 -0.91
C TYR A 292 22.30 -33.57 -1.43
N ALA A 293 22.53 -33.39 -2.73
CA ALA A 293 23.85 -33.62 -3.34
C ALA A 293 24.92 -32.64 -2.82
N LEU A 294 24.57 -31.38 -2.57
CA LEU A 294 25.48 -30.38 -1.99
C LEU A 294 25.81 -30.71 -0.53
N PHE A 295 24.81 -31.04 0.28
CA PHE A 295 25.03 -31.45 1.68
C PHE A 295 25.92 -32.69 1.77
N ARG A 296 25.75 -33.67 0.88
CA ARG A 296 26.57 -34.90 0.87
C ARG A 296 28.00 -34.71 0.36
N ARG A 297 28.33 -33.57 -0.24
CA ARG A 297 29.70 -33.24 -0.69
C ARG A 297 30.50 -32.44 0.34
N ASN A 298 29.81 -31.77 1.26
CA ASN A 298 30.40 -30.88 2.27
C ASN A 298 30.41 -31.49 3.69
N GLY A 299 29.97 -32.74 3.85
CA GLY A 299 30.07 -33.53 5.09
C GLY A 299 30.82 -34.83 4.85
#